data_AF-A0A2U8TRT9-F1
#
_entry.id   AF-A0A2U8TRT9-F1
#
_cell.length_a   1.000
_cell.length_b   1.000
_cell.length_c   1.000
_cell.angle_alpha   90.00
_cell.angle_beta   90.00
_cell.angle_gamma   90.00
#
_symmetry.space_group_name_H-M   'P 1'
#
loop_
_entity.id
_entity.type
_entity.pdbx_description
1 polymer ?
#
loop_
_entity_poly.entity_id
_entity_poly.type
_entity_poly.pdbx_seq_one_letter_code
_entity_poly.pdbx_strand_id
1 'polypeptide(L)'
;MTHTHEQAMNYVYQQVLQRLLSFFSRAERTALQLMIQRLVVAAGGIERIGEYKVLAIQSGARDSCYTLALLRAAQLSIAGRAPATFKLRVATLRTNGASSTALENIHRSFSALFLYDDPRVEVVMVDNREVLPFNHLASVSEAGRESNRLNLLMVGHRRAWTGPLDLWDDGYLATGEFYGQISRWDRGVDALVSSDTPRQQKQFMDGLDRAAQKAGLKASSYPESGYEELFARVDELGGDCYREFYAGHGHAQWRPAECFEACRRTTFIDIHDMLVSNLEDRWPLLTDFLGFQPDELAVQLSDNEFVSLSIFAHVRGLEACYVHGRTYEAGVAEYVQRTLVMMRRKQLPERFCEQALEKFSNPTTMSDQRARASTEAQKNLGLSEAQLVCLLFAPFVENGASLERFLRQCHPGMLVALPDLHRAMQGKPAPEQVLQWMADVSGLPVTLIGTLYRMGPVARGEVPGPQVGDTQVQALDIDASTAASGERSTGH
;
A
#
# COMPACT_ATOMS: atom_id res chain seq x y z
N MET A 1 -34.80 21.25 -1.70
CA MET A 1 -34.44 21.37 -0.27
C MET A 1 -35.05 22.66 0.26
N THR A 2 -35.61 22.68 1.47
CA THR A 2 -36.20 23.89 2.05
C THR A 2 -35.12 24.79 2.64
N HIS A 3 -35.30 26.11 2.60
CA HIS A 3 -34.37 27.09 3.20
C HIS A 3 -34.04 26.78 4.68
N THR A 4 -34.99 26.20 5.41
CA THR A 4 -34.81 25.71 6.79
C THR A 4 -33.83 24.54 6.91
N HIS A 5 -33.80 23.63 5.94
CA HIS A 5 -32.87 22.51 5.91
C HIS A 5 -31.44 23.00 5.65
N GLU A 6 -31.25 23.92 4.70
CA GLU A 6 -29.93 24.51 4.42
C GLU A 6 -29.36 25.27 5.62
N GLN A 7 -30.20 26.03 6.33
CA GLN A 7 -29.78 26.73 7.55
C GLN A 7 -29.40 25.75 8.68
N ALA A 8 -30.18 24.68 8.88
CA ALA A 8 -29.87 23.65 9.87
C ALA A 8 -28.54 22.95 9.55
N MET A 9 -28.33 22.59 8.29
CA MET A 9 -27.09 21.96 7.82
C MET A 9 -25.87 22.87 8.03
N ASN A 10 -25.99 24.17 7.73
CA ASN A 10 -24.92 25.13 7.99
C ASN A 10 -24.56 25.22 9.47
N TYR A 11 -25.53 25.14 10.38
CA TYR A 11 -25.27 25.11 11.81
C TYR A 11 -24.52 23.84 12.23
N VAL A 12 -24.92 22.67 11.71
CA VAL A 12 -24.21 21.40 11.94
C VAL A 12 -22.76 21.50 11.48
N TYR A 13 -22.50 22.02 10.28
CA TYR A 13 -21.15 22.21 9.77
C TYR A 13 -20.30 23.14 10.65
N GLN A 14 -20.88 24.22 11.18
CA GLN A 14 -20.19 25.10 12.10
C GLN A 14 -19.84 24.39 13.42
N GLN A 15 -20.73 23.57 13.96
CA GLN A 15 -20.46 22.78 15.17
C GLN A 15 -19.35 21.75 14.94
N VAL A 16 -19.35 21.07 13.79
CA VAL A 16 -18.29 20.14 13.40
C VAL A 16 -16.95 20.86 13.33
N LEU A 17 -16.90 22.03 12.67
CA LEU A 17 -15.69 22.85 12.60
C LEU A 17 -15.21 23.28 13.99
N GLN A 18 -16.11 23.75 14.86
CA GLN A 18 -15.76 24.15 16.23
C GLN A 18 -15.17 23.00 17.04
N ARG A 19 -15.76 21.79 16.97
CA ARG A 19 -15.18 20.59 17.61
C ARG A 19 -13.83 20.25 17.00
N LEU A 20 -13.68 20.22 15.68
CA LEU A 20 -12.39 19.94 15.05
C LEU A 20 -11.30 20.90 15.55
N LEU A 21 -11.59 22.20 15.55
CA LEU A 21 -10.65 23.21 16.02
C LEU A 21 -10.33 23.10 17.51
N SER A 22 -11.21 22.54 18.35
CA SER A 22 -10.90 22.31 19.78
C SER A 22 -9.86 21.21 19.99
N PHE A 23 -9.72 20.26 19.06
CA PHE A 23 -8.67 19.24 19.09
C PHE A 23 -7.35 19.72 18.48
N PHE A 24 -7.38 20.74 17.62
CA PHE A 24 -6.15 21.27 17.01
C PHE A 24 -5.36 22.14 18.00
N SER A 25 -4.10 21.78 18.17
CA SER A 25 -3.07 22.60 18.82
C SER A 25 -2.84 23.92 18.07
N ARG A 26 -2.10 24.84 18.69
CA ARG A 26 -1.72 26.12 18.06
C ARG A 26 -0.94 25.91 16.75
N ALA A 27 -0.06 24.91 16.71
CA ALA A 27 0.72 24.59 15.52
C ALA A 27 -0.20 24.07 14.39
N GLU A 28 -1.13 23.19 14.71
CA GLU A 28 -2.06 22.62 13.73
C GLU A 28 -3.06 23.66 13.20
N ARG A 29 -3.50 24.59 14.04
CA ARG A 29 -4.31 25.74 13.57
C ARG A 29 -3.53 26.64 12.61
N THR A 30 -2.21 26.75 12.79
CA THR A 30 -1.33 27.48 11.87
C THR A 30 -1.16 26.70 10.56
N ALA A 31 -0.91 25.39 10.64
CA ALA A 31 -0.86 24.50 9.48
C ALA A 31 -2.17 24.55 8.67
N LEU A 32 -3.31 24.57 9.35
CA LEU A 32 -4.62 24.75 8.72
C LEU A 32 -4.72 26.06 7.93
N GLN A 33 -4.23 27.19 8.45
CA GLN A 33 -4.25 28.45 7.70
C GLN A 33 -3.32 28.40 6.48
N LEU A 34 -2.13 27.81 6.61
CA LEU A 34 -1.20 27.62 5.49
C LEU A 34 -1.81 26.73 4.40
N MET A 35 -2.51 25.67 4.80
CA MET A 35 -3.22 24.78 3.89
C MET A 35 -4.34 25.49 3.14
N ILE A 36 -5.17 26.27 3.86
CA ILE A 36 -6.21 27.11 3.23
C ILE A 36 -5.58 28.04 2.20
N GLN A 37 -4.48 28.71 2.55
CA GLN A 37 -3.77 29.59 1.62
C GLN A 37 -3.26 28.83 0.39
N ARG A 38 -2.61 27.66 0.58
CA ARG A 38 -2.09 26.84 -0.53
C ARG A 38 -3.21 26.37 -1.46
N LEU A 39 -4.35 25.95 -0.92
CA LEU A 39 -5.53 25.57 -1.70
C LEU A 39 -6.12 26.74 -2.48
N VAL A 40 -6.27 27.91 -1.84
CA VAL A 40 -6.78 29.12 -2.49
C VAL A 40 -5.86 29.58 -3.62
N VAL A 41 -4.55 29.54 -3.41
CA VAL A 41 -3.56 29.89 -4.45
C VAL A 41 -3.62 28.88 -5.61
N ALA A 42 -3.66 27.58 -5.32
CA ALA A 42 -3.74 26.54 -6.34
C ALA A 42 -5.03 26.64 -7.18
N ALA A 43 -6.15 27.04 -6.57
CA ALA A 43 -7.39 27.31 -7.29
C ALA A 43 -7.36 28.58 -8.17
N GLY A 44 -6.33 29.41 -8.04
CA GLY A 44 -6.24 30.71 -8.73
C GLY A 44 -7.01 31.84 -8.04
N GLY A 45 -7.22 31.74 -6.73
CA GLY A 45 -7.88 32.75 -5.90
C GLY A 45 -9.19 32.29 -5.27
N ILE A 46 -9.65 33.04 -4.26
CA ILE A 46 -10.85 32.70 -3.49
C ILE A 46 -12.12 32.73 -4.34
N GLU A 47 -12.14 33.53 -5.40
CA GLU A 47 -13.27 33.64 -6.33
C GLU A 47 -13.47 32.36 -7.16
N ARG A 48 -12.39 31.61 -7.41
CA ARG A 48 -12.40 30.37 -8.21
C ARG A 48 -12.49 29.10 -7.38
N ILE A 49 -12.38 29.20 -6.05
CA ILE A 49 -12.34 28.03 -5.16
C ILE A 49 -13.59 27.15 -5.26
N GLY A 50 -14.75 27.71 -5.62
CA GLY A 50 -16.01 26.97 -5.74
C GLY A 50 -16.06 25.96 -6.89
N GLU A 51 -15.22 26.16 -7.92
CA GLU A 51 -15.07 25.24 -9.04
C GLU A 51 -13.98 24.20 -8.80
N TYR A 52 -13.07 24.49 -7.87
CA TYR A 52 -11.92 23.66 -7.56
C TYR A 52 -12.33 22.37 -6.87
N LYS A 53 -11.77 21.25 -7.32
CA LYS A 53 -12.09 19.90 -6.82
C LYS A 53 -10.82 19.20 -6.33
N VAL A 54 -10.82 18.89 -5.04
CA VAL A 54 -9.69 18.29 -4.33
C VAL A 54 -9.96 16.81 -4.09
N LEU A 55 -8.98 15.96 -4.37
CA LEU A 55 -8.97 14.54 -4.11
C LEU A 55 -8.20 14.24 -2.81
N ALA A 56 -8.80 13.42 -1.96
CA ALA A 56 -8.17 12.81 -0.80
C ALA A 56 -8.31 11.30 -0.87
N ILE A 57 -7.19 10.59 -0.72
CA ILE A 57 -7.18 9.13 -0.68
C ILE A 57 -7.38 8.68 0.77
N GLN A 58 -8.20 7.65 0.96
CA GLN A 58 -8.50 7.07 2.26
C GLN A 58 -8.22 5.58 2.27
N SER A 59 -7.18 5.22 3.00
CA SER A 59 -6.78 3.84 3.27
C SER A 59 -7.24 3.34 4.63
N GLY A 60 -7.70 4.25 5.51
CA GLY A 60 -8.01 3.93 6.91
C GLY A 60 -6.76 3.91 7.80
N ALA A 61 -5.62 4.33 7.25
CA ALA A 61 -4.42 4.58 8.03
C ALA A 61 -4.56 5.85 8.87
N ARG A 62 -3.76 5.92 9.93
CA ARG A 62 -3.71 7.07 10.84
C ARG A 62 -3.51 8.39 10.09
N ASP A 63 -2.52 8.42 9.20
CA ASP A 63 -2.10 9.64 8.52
C ASP A 63 -3.15 10.08 7.46
N SER A 64 -3.80 9.13 6.77
CA SER A 64 -4.90 9.45 5.85
C SER A 64 -6.12 10.02 6.58
N CYS A 65 -6.48 9.45 7.74
CA CYS A 65 -7.59 9.95 8.57
C CYS A 65 -7.32 11.37 9.10
N TYR A 66 -6.09 11.62 9.55
CA TYR A 66 -5.67 12.94 10.02
C TYR A 66 -5.72 13.98 8.90
N THR A 67 -5.15 13.66 7.73
CA THR A 67 -5.14 14.54 6.55
C THR A 67 -6.56 14.89 6.10
N LEU A 68 -7.49 13.94 6.17
CA LEU A 68 -8.90 14.20 5.86
C LEU A 68 -9.55 15.15 6.87
N ALA A 69 -9.25 15.01 8.17
CA ALA A 69 -9.76 15.91 9.18
C ALA A 69 -9.25 17.35 8.97
N LEU A 70 -7.97 17.52 8.59
CA LEU A 70 -7.40 18.82 8.26
C LEU A 70 -8.03 19.42 6.98
N LEU A 71 -8.19 18.62 5.93
CA LEU A 71 -8.90 19.01 4.70
C LEU A 71 -10.34 19.45 4.99
N ARG A 72 -11.05 18.70 5.83
CA ARG A 72 -12.43 19.04 6.22
C ARG A 72 -12.48 20.33 7.00
N ALA A 73 -11.56 20.54 7.95
CA ALA A 73 -11.45 21.80 8.68
C ALA A 73 -11.18 22.98 7.73
N ALA A 74 -10.34 22.79 6.69
CA ALA A 74 -10.06 23.82 5.68
C ALA A 74 -11.32 24.14 4.87
N GLN A 75 -12.01 23.11 4.37
CA GLN A 75 -13.23 23.25 3.58
C GLN A 75 -14.31 24.03 4.34
N LEU A 76 -14.56 23.66 5.60
CA LEU A 76 -15.56 24.28 6.46
C LEU A 76 -15.16 25.71 6.88
N SER A 77 -13.85 25.95 7.10
CA SER A 77 -13.35 27.29 7.42
C SER A 77 -13.53 28.27 6.25
N ILE A 78 -13.28 27.82 5.02
CA ILE A 78 -13.51 28.63 3.81
C ILE A 78 -15.01 28.88 3.64
N ALA A 79 -15.84 27.86 3.78
CA ALA A 79 -17.30 27.99 3.67
C ALA A 79 -17.92 28.97 4.67
N GLY A 80 -17.33 29.13 5.86
CA GLY A 80 -17.78 30.10 6.85
C GLY A 80 -17.38 31.56 6.55
N ARG A 81 -16.47 31.79 5.59
CA ARG A 81 -15.87 33.11 5.30
C ARG A 81 -16.06 33.58 3.85
N ALA A 82 -16.42 32.68 2.94
CA ALA A 82 -16.54 32.92 1.51
C ALA A 82 -17.88 32.35 0.98
N PRO A 83 -18.41 32.87 -0.14
CA PRO A 83 -19.68 32.42 -0.72
C PRO A 83 -19.65 30.97 -1.23
N ALA A 84 -18.45 30.44 -1.51
CA ALA A 84 -18.23 29.07 -1.94
C ALA A 84 -16.95 28.49 -1.32
N THR A 85 -16.84 27.17 -1.35
CA THR A 85 -15.64 26.41 -0.97
C THR A 85 -15.40 25.32 -2.00
N PHE A 86 -14.21 24.72 -1.98
CA PHE A 86 -13.85 23.65 -2.90
C PHE A 86 -14.71 22.40 -2.71
N LYS A 87 -14.86 21.62 -3.79
CA LYS A 87 -15.48 20.30 -3.77
C LYS A 87 -14.46 19.26 -3.33
N LEU A 88 -14.87 18.32 -2.50
CA LEU A 88 -13.99 17.29 -1.96
C LEU A 88 -14.42 15.92 -2.47
N ARG A 89 -13.52 15.23 -3.17
CA ARG A 89 -13.64 13.80 -3.47
C ARG A 89 -12.80 13.02 -2.49
N VAL A 90 -13.43 12.08 -1.81
CA VAL A 90 -12.74 11.14 -0.93
C VAL A 90 -12.87 9.74 -1.52
N ALA A 91 -11.73 9.12 -1.82
CA ALA A 91 -11.70 7.86 -2.55
C ALA A 91 -10.93 6.76 -1.81
N THR A 92 -11.46 5.54 -1.84
CA THR A 92 -10.86 4.35 -1.23
C THR A 92 -10.69 3.23 -2.25
N LEU A 93 -9.49 2.66 -2.34
CA LEU A 93 -9.26 1.45 -3.14
C LEU A 93 -9.54 0.20 -2.30
N ARG A 94 -10.34 -0.73 -2.81
CA ARG A 94 -10.58 -2.04 -2.18
C ARG A 94 -9.55 -3.05 -2.67
N THR A 95 -8.79 -3.63 -1.74
CA THR A 95 -7.83 -4.70 -2.00
C THR A 95 -8.11 -5.89 -1.10
N ASN A 96 -7.68 -7.10 -1.49
CA ASN A 96 -7.94 -8.32 -0.71
C ASN A 96 -7.27 -8.29 0.68
N GLY A 97 -6.16 -7.55 0.81
CA GLY A 97 -5.42 -7.40 2.06
C GLY A 97 -5.94 -6.29 2.99
N ALA A 98 -6.94 -5.51 2.60
CA ALA A 98 -7.47 -4.43 3.44
C ALA A 98 -8.14 -5.00 4.71
N SER A 99 -7.68 -4.59 5.89
CA SER A 99 -8.26 -5.08 7.15
C SER A 99 -9.67 -4.52 7.36
N SER A 100 -10.54 -5.30 8.01
CA SER A 100 -11.89 -4.83 8.37
C SER A 100 -11.83 -3.59 9.26
N THR A 101 -10.82 -3.52 10.14
CA THR A 101 -10.53 -2.38 11.01
C THR A 101 -10.24 -1.11 10.21
N ALA A 102 -9.47 -1.21 9.11
CA ALA A 102 -9.18 -0.07 8.26
C ALA A 102 -10.47 0.51 7.64
N LEU A 103 -11.36 -0.36 7.14
CA LEU A 103 -12.63 0.07 6.55
C LEU A 103 -13.58 0.68 7.58
N GLU A 104 -13.63 0.12 8.79
CA GLU A 104 -14.35 0.70 9.92
C GLU A 104 -13.79 2.06 10.34
N ASN A 105 -12.46 2.24 10.31
CA ASN A 105 -11.83 3.53 10.60
C ASN A 105 -12.17 4.58 9.55
N ILE A 106 -12.23 4.20 8.26
CA ILE A 106 -12.71 5.09 7.19
C ILE A 106 -14.16 5.50 7.48
N HIS A 107 -15.04 4.53 7.76
CA HIS A 107 -16.44 4.82 8.07
C HIS A 107 -16.60 5.77 9.27
N ARG A 108 -15.90 5.49 10.38
CA ARG A 108 -15.93 6.33 11.58
C ARG A 108 -15.44 7.75 11.30
N SER A 109 -14.37 7.88 10.52
CA SER A 109 -13.85 9.19 10.09
C SER A 109 -14.90 9.95 9.26
N PHE A 110 -15.57 9.30 8.31
CA PHE A 110 -16.57 9.95 7.45
C PHE A 110 -17.79 10.41 8.24
N SER A 111 -18.24 9.57 9.19
CA SER A 111 -19.35 9.89 10.09
C SER A 111 -18.99 11.05 11.03
N ALA A 112 -17.80 11.04 11.65
CA ALA A 112 -17.35 12.09 12.56
C ALA A 112 -17.17 13.45 11.86
N LEU A 113 -16.71 13.43 10.60
CA LEU A 113 -16.48 14.61 9.77
C LEU A 113 -17.73 15.09 9.01
N PHE A 114 -18.85 14.39 9.17
CA PHE A 114 -20.13 14.71 8.55
C PHE A 114 -20.01 14.83 7.02
N LEU A 115 -19.39 13.82 6.38
CA LEU A 115 -19.10 13.82 4.95
C LEU A 115 -20.28 13.34 4.10
N TYR A 116 -21.05 12.36 4.58
CA TYR A 116 -22.15 11.75 3.82
C TYR A 116 -23.27 12.74 3.46
N ASP A 117 -23.50 13.72 4.34
CA ASP A 117 -24.61 14.65 4.26
C ASP A 117 -24.22 16.02 3.68
N ASP A 118 -22.96 16.20 3.25
CA ASP A 118 -22.48 17.44 2.65
C ASP A 118 -22.47 17.35 1.11
N PRO A 119 -23.31 18.13 0.40
CA PRO A 119 -23.41 18.05 -1.07
C PRO A 119 -22.14 18.51 -1.80
N ARG A 120 -21.17 19.10 -1.09
CA ARG A 120 -19.86 19.49 -1.64
C ARG A 120 -18.83 18.37 -1.52
N VAL A 121 -19.19 17.26 -0.87
CA VAL A 121 -18.33 16.11 -0.63
C VAL A 121 -18.92 14.90 -1.35
N GLU A 122 -18.07 14.16 -2.06
CA GLU A 122 -18.40 12.84 -2.57
C GLU A 122 -17.47 11.80 -1.96
N VAL A 123 -18.05 10.69 -1.53
CA VAL A 123 -17.33 9.56 -0.93
C VAL A 123 -17.52 8.33 -1.80
N VAL A 124 -16.42 7.85 -2.38
CA VAL A 124 -16.43 6.75 -3.34
C VAL A 124 -15.43 5.67 -2.96
N MET A 125 -15.70 4.45 -3.41
CA MET A 125 -14.78 3.33 -3.33
C MET A 125 -14.60 2.70 -4.71
N VAL A 126 -13.46 2.06 -4.92
CA VAL A 126 -13.16 1.33 -6.15
C VAL A 126 -12.97 -0.14 -5.83
N ASP A 127 -13.74 -0.99 -6.49
CA ASP A 127 -13.59 -2.44 -6.45
C ASP A 127 -13.66 -2.98 -7.88
N ASN A 128 -12.73 -3.86 -8.26
CA ASN A 128 -12.69 -4.49 -9.60
C ASN A 128 -12.86 -3.50 -10.79
N ARG A 129 -12.10 -2.39 -10.74
CA ARG A 129 -12.16 -1.29 -11.71
C ARG A 129 -13.55 -0.65 -11.86
N GLU A 130 -14.36 -0.72 -10.81
CA GLU A 130 -15.68 -0.12 -10.76
C GLU A 130 -15.73 0.93 -9.66
N VAL A 131 -16.14 2.15 -10.01
CA VAL A 131 -16.32 3.24 -9.06
C VAL A 131 -17.73 3.14 -8.48
N LEU A 132 -17.81 2.98 -7.16
CA LEU A 132 -19.04 2.76 -6.40
C LEU A 132 -19.16 3.82 -5.29
N PRO A 133 -20.38 4.14 -4.84
CA PRO A 133 -20.56 4.85 -3.57
C PRO A 133 -19.88 4.10 -2.42
N PHE A 134 -19.25 4.83 -1.51
CA PHE A 134 -18.57 4.20 -0.38
C PHE A 134 -19.55 3.40 0.49
N ASN A 135 -19.24 2.12 0.71
CA ASN A 135 -19.99 1.26 1.61
C ASN A 135 -19.04 0.38 2.45
N HIS A 136 -18.96 0.67 3.74
CA HIS A 136 -18.10 -0.06 4.67
C HIS A 136 -18.59 -1.47 5.00
N LEU A 137 -19.86 -1.79 4.76
CA LEU A 137 -20.43 -3.13 4.95
C LEU A 137 -20.24 -4.01 3.71
N ALA A 138 -19.89 -3.42 2.57
CA ALA A 138 -19.65 -4.18 1.35
C ALA A 138 -18.35 -4.98 1.46
N SER A 139 -18.46 -6.29 1.27
CA SER A 139 -17.32 -7.16 1.01
C SER A 139 -16.72 -6.86 -0.36
N VAL A 140 -15.45 -7.21 -0.54
CA VAL A 140 -14.83 -7.19 -1.87
C VAL A 140 -15.56 -8.19 -2.76
N SER A 141 -15.95 -7.77 -3.96
CA SER A 141 -16.61 -8.61 -4.94
C SER A 141 -15.79 -9.87 -5.25
N GLU A 142 -16.45 -10.95 -5.65
CA GLU A 142 -15.75 -12.18 -6.05
C GLU A 142 -14.82 -11.95 -7.25
N ALA A 143 -15.27 -11.15 -8.23
CA ALA A 143 -14.45 -10.76 -9.37
C ALA A 143 -13.24 -9.91 -8.96
N GLY A 144 -13.41 -8.97 -8.02
CA GLY A 144 -12.30 -8.18 -7.46
C GLY A 144 -11.31 -9.06 -6.69
N ARG A 145 -11.82 -10.01 -5.90
CA ARG A 145 -10.97 -10.98 -5.19
C ARG A 145 -10.13 -11.80 -6.15
N GLU A 146 -10.73 -12.34 -7.20
CA GLU A 146 -10.02 -13.14 -8.19
C GLU A 146 -9.04 -12.29 -9.01
N SER A 147 -9.43 -11.09 -9.45
CA SER A 147 -8.53 -10.20 -10.19
C SER A 147 -7.30 -9.82 -9.37
N ASN A 148 -7.48 -9.43 -8.11
CA ASN A 148 -6.36 -9.10 -7.22
C ASN A 148 -5.43 -10.31 -7.00
N ARG A 149 -6.01 -11.51 -6.84
CA ARG A 149 -5.24 -12.75 -6.67
C ARG A 149 -4.40 -13.06 -7.92
N LEU A 150 -5.00 -12.99 -9.10
CA LEU A 150 -4.31 -13.21 -10.37
C LEU A 150 -3.23 -12.16 -10.62
N ASN A 151 -3.52 -10.87 -10.38
CA ASN A 151 -2.57 -9.79 -10.57
C ASN A 151 -1.35 -9.94 -9.66
N LEU A 152 -1.55 -10.27 -8.38
CA LEU A 152 -0.48 -10.59 -7.44
C LEU A 152 0.38 -11.75 -7.95
N LEU A 153 -0.23 -12.84 -8.43
CA LEU A 153 0.51 -13.98 -8.97
C LEU A 153 1.32 -13.62 -10.22
N MET A 154 0.72 -12.87 -11.16
CA MET A 154 1.37 -12.43 -12.39
C MET A 154 2.58 -11.53 -12.10
N VAL A 155 2.40 -10.50 -11.25
CA VAL A 155 3.48 -9.60 -10.84
C VAL A 155 4.52 -10.33 -10.00
N GLY A 156 4.09 -11.22 -9.11
CA GLY A 156 4.95 -11.98 -8.19
C GLY A 156 5.90 -12.94 -8.92
N HIS A 157 5.47 -13.55 -10.02
CA HIS A 157 6.31 -14.41 -10.86
C HIS A 157 7.35 -13.62 -11.69
N ARG A 158 7.17 -12.31 -11.92
CA ARG A 158 8.05 -11.47 -12.76
C ARG A 158 9.32 -11.04 -12.02
N ARG A 159 10.09 -11.99 -11.52
CA ARG A 159 11.34 -11.75 -10.77
C ARG A 159 12.38 -12.81 -11.06
N ALA A 160 13.64 -12.48 -10.76
CA ALA A 160 14.67 -13.49 -10.65
C ALA A 160 14.41 -14.36 -9.41
N TRP A 161 14.66 -15.67 -9.52
CA TRP A 161 14.49 -16.60 -8.40
C TRP A 161 15.44 -16.29 -7.24
N THR A 162 16.60 -15.66 -7.50
CA THR A 162 17.56 -15.21 -6.48
C THR A 162 17.19 -13.90 -5.78
N GLY A 163 16.26 -13.12 -6.36
CA GLY A 163 15.83 -11.85 -5.76
C GLY A 163 14.98 -12.09 -4.49
N PRO A 164 14.57 -11.06 -3.75
CA PRO A 164 13.54 -11.21 -2.71
C PRO A 164 12.13 -11.38 -3.32
N LEU A 165 11.23 -12.10 -2.64
CA LEU A 165 9.79 -12.05 -2.96
C LEU A 165 9.15 -10.81 -2.34
N ASP A 166 8.79 -9.85 -3.19
CA ASP A 166 8.01 -8.66 -2.81
C ASP A 166 6.56 -8.85 -3.27
N LEU A 167 5.70 -9.38 -2.39
CA LEU A 167 4.28 -9.69 -2.69
C LEU A 167 3.43 -8.46 -3.04
N TRP A 168 3.92 -7.24 -2.75
CA TRP A 168 3.11 -6.02 -2.79
C TRP A 168 3.47 -5.10 -3.96
N ASP A 169 4.30 -5.57 -4.89
CA ASP A 169 4.53 -4.84 -6.14
C ASP A 169 3.21 -4.63 -6.91
N ASP A 170 2.31 -5.61 -6.85
CA ASP A 170 0.94 -5.47 -7.35
C ASP A 170 0.18 -4.31 -6.69
N GLY A 171 0.33 -4.13 -5.37
CA GLY A 171 -0.28 -3.03 -4.64
C GLY A 171 0.15 -1.65 -5.14
N TYR A 172 1.44 -1.48 -5.48
CA TYR A 172 1.92 -0.23 -6.09
C TYR A 172 1.27 0.03 -7.45
N LEU A 173 1.20 -1.00 -8.30
CA LEU A 173 0.62 -0.87 -9.63
C LEU A 173 -0.88 -0.60 -9.58
N ALA A 174 -1.61 -1.30 -8.72
CA ALA A 174 -3.03 -1.10 -8.48
C ALA A 174 -3.32 0.30 -7.95
N THR A 175 -2.52 0.80 -6.99
CA THR A 175 -2.66 2.17 -6.47
C THR A 175 -2.34 3.22 -7.52
N GLY A 176 -1.30 3.02 -8.33
CA GLY A 176 -0.96 3.93 -9.43
C GLY A 176 -2.08 4.02 -10.47
N GLU A 177 -2.63 2.87 -10.89
CA GLU A 177 -3.78 2.82 -11.79
C GLU A 177 -5.01 3.52 -11.17
N PHE A 178 -5.28 3.25 -9.89
CA PHE A 178 -6.37 3.87 -9.14
C PHE A 178 -6.22 5.39 -9.09
N TYR A 179 -5.04 5.93 -8.79
CA TYR A 179 -4.79 7.37 -8.75
C TYR A 179 -5.07 8.04 -10.09
N GLY A 180 -4.64 7.44 -11.21
CA GLY A 180 -4.91 7.97 -12.54
C GLY A 180 -6.37 7.94 -12.94
N GLN A 181 -7.08 6.90 -12.53
CA GLN A 181 -8.48 6.69 -12.95
C GLN A 181 -9.43 7.53 -12.10
N ILE A 182 -9.23 7.57 -10.79
CA ILE A 182 -10.10 8.32 -9.89
C ILE A 182 -9.92 9.84 -10.04
N SER A 183 -8.78 10.29 -10.54
CA SER A 183 -8.53 11.70 -10.85
C SER A 183 -9.26 12.17 -12.12
N ARG A 184 -9.66 11.24 -13.00
CA ARG A 184 -10.38 11.51 -14.27
C ARG A 184 -11.86 11.17 -14.21
N TRP A 185 -12.29 10.42 -13.19
CA TRP A 185 -13.68 10.00 -13.01
C TRP A 185 -14.61 11.19 -12.70
N ASP A 186 -15.85 11.17 -13.19
CA ASP A 186 -16.92 12.14 -12.98
C ASP A 186 -16.44 13.61 -12.88
N ARG A 187 -16.15 14.18 -14.05
CA ARG A 187 -15.59 15.53 -14.19
C ARG A 187 -14.24 15.74 -13.54
N GLY A 188 -13.47 14.66 -13.33
CA GLY A 188 -12.15 14.62 -12.72
C GLY A 188 -11.92 15.46 -11.46
N VAL A 189 -10.66 15.71 -11.12
CA VAL A 189 -10.21 16.52 -9.98
C VAL A 189 -9.03 17.41 -10.38
N ASP A 190 -8.84 18.53 -9.68
CA ASP A 190 -7.80 19.52 -9.99
C ASP A 190 -6.52 19.28 -9.19
N ALA A 191 -6.64 18.76 -7.97
CA ALA A 191 -5.49 18.41 -7.14
C ALA A 191 -5.71 17.17 -6.27
N LEU A 192 -4.65 16.38 -6.10
CA LEU A 192 -4.50 15.41 -5.03
C LEU A 192 -3.76 16.06 -3.86
N VAL A 193 -4.29 15.91 -2.63
CA VAL A 193 -3.61 16.33 -1.41
C VAL A 193 -3.10 15.09 -0.66
N SER A 194 -1.82 15.07 -0.32
CA SER A 194 -1.22 14.02 0.54
C SER A 194 -0.26 14.62 1.57
N SER A 195 -0.16 13.92 2.70
CA SER A 195 0.80 14.19 3.78
C SER A 195 2.01 13.26 3.76
N ASP A 196 2.15 12.45 2.71
CA ASP A 196 3.25 11.47 2.57
C ASP A 196 4.60 12.18 2.67
N THR A 197 5.48 11.66 3.52
CA THR A 197 6.85 12.16 3.61
C THR A 197 7.59 12.00 2.27
N PRO A 198 8.61 12.82 1.96
CA PRO A 198 9.42 12.65 0.74
C PRO A 198 9.97 11.23 0.58
N ARG A 199 10.27 10.56 1.70
CA ARG A 199 10.68 9.16 1.72
C ARG A 199 9.57 8.21 1.26
N GLN A 200 8.34 8.39 1.75
CA GLN A 200 7.18 7.60 1.32
C GLN A 200 6.86 7.85 -0.15
N GLN A 201 6.88 9.11 -0.58
CA GLN A 201 6.66 9.47 -1.99
C GLN A 201 7.67 8.78 -2.91
N LYS A 202 8.97 8.88 -2.57
CA LYS A 202 10.03 8.19 -3.33
C LYS A 202 9.82 6.67 -3.34
N GLN A 203 9.57 6.08 -2.17
CA GLN A 203 9.33 4.64 -2.06
C GLN A 203 8.15 4.16 -2.91
N PHE A 204 7.07 4.96 -2.98
CA PHE A 204 5.94 4.67 -3.83
C PHE A 204 6.31 4.75 -5.32
N MET A 205 7.00 5.82 -5.75
CA MET A 205 7.41 5.97 -7.16
C MET A 205 8.36 4.84 -7.60
N ASP A 206 9.37 4.50 -6.78
CA ASP A 206 10.28 3.37 -7.04
C ASP A 206 9.53 2.02 -7.09
N GLY A 207 8.51 1.88 -6.23
CA GLY A 207 7.61 0.73 -6.20
C GLY A 207 6.75 0.61 -7.45
N LEU A 208 6.12 1.72 -7.85
CA LEU A 208 5.29 1.83 -9.04
C LEU A 208 6.09 1.52 -10.30
N ASP A 209 7.30 2.07 -10.43
CA ASP A 209 8.17 1.82 -11.59
C ASP A 209 8.61 0.37 -11.68
N ARG A 210 9.02 -0.21 -10.56
CA ARG A 210 9.37 -1.64 -10.50
C ARG A 210 8.16 -2.50 -10.89
N ALA A 211 6.98 -2.20 -10.37
CA ALA A 211 5.77 -2.95 -10.65
C ALA A 211 5.30 -2.79 -12.10
N ALA A 212 5.42 -1.60 -12.68
CA ALA A 212 5.13 -1.33 -14.08
C ALA A 212 6.06 -2.12 -15.02
N GLN A 213 7.37 -2.19 -14.71
CA GLN A 213 8.32 -3.03 -15.45
C GLN A 213 7.95 -4.53 -15.34
N LYS A 214 7.50 -4.97 -14.15
CA LYS A 214 6.99 -6.33 -13.97
C LYS A 214 5.75 -6.57 -14.82
N ALA A 215 4.88 -5.59 -14.99
CA ALA A 215 3.75 -5.64 -15.90
C ALA A 215 4.12 -5.50 -17.39
N GLY A 216 5.41 -5.40 -17.75
CA GLY A 216 5.85 -5.26 -19.15
C GLY A 216 5.69 -3.85 -19.71
N LEU A 217 5.39 -2.86 -18.86
CA LEU A 217 5.29 -1.46 -19.26
C LEU A 217 6.69 -0.82 -19.32
N LYS A 218 6.80 0.28 -20.07
CA LYS A 218 8.06 1.01 -20.25
C LYS A 218 8.55 1.62 -18.94
N ALA A 219 9.86 1.61 -18.75
CA ALA A 219 10.51 2.33 -17.65
C ALA A 219 10.19 3.83 -17.70
N SER A 220 10.26 4.49 -16.54
CA SER A 220 10.05 5.94 -16.44
C SER A 220 11.04 6.70 -17.33
N SER A 221 10.53 7.71 -18.03
CA SER A 221 11.35 8.68 -18.75
C SER A 221 12.01 9.71 -17.81
N TYR A 222 11.54 9.78 -16.57
CA TYR A 222 11.91 10.82 -15.60
C TYR A 222 12.81 10.24 -14.50
N PRO A 223 14.04 10.77 -14.34
CA PRO A 223 14.95 10.35 -13.28
C PRO A 223 14.50 10.98 -11.95
N GLU A 224 13.70 10.23 -11.18
CA GLU A 224 13.24 10.49 -9.79
C GLU A 224 12.87 11.94 -9.42
N SER A 225 11.59 12.21 -9.08
CA SER A 225 11.27 13.20 -8.01
C SER A 225 9.81 13.14 -7.51
N GLY A 226 9.62 12.60 -6.29
CA GLY A 226 8.41 12.78 -5.47
C GLY A 226 7.06 12.54 -6.16
N TYR A 227 5.99 13.09 -5.59
CA TYR A 227 4.66 13.05 -6.22
C TYR A 227 4.42 14.17 -7.24
N GLU A 228 5.37 15.08 -7.44
CA GLU A 228 5.28 16.13 -8.46
C GLU A 228 5.13 15.54 -9.87
N GLU A 229 5.80 14.41 -10.13
CA GLU A 229 5.76 13.69 -11.41
C GLU A 229 4.73 12.54 -11.43
N LEU A 230 3.99 12.31 -10.34
CA LEU A 230 3.08 11.17 -10.18
C LEU A 230 2.08 11.05 -11.34
N PHE A 231 1.34 12.12 -11.63
CA PHE A 231 0.32 12.07 -12.68
C PHE A 231 0.93 12.01 -14.08
N ALA A 232 2.08 12.65 -14.31
CA ALA A 232 2.81 12.49 -15.56
C ALA A 232 3.22 11.02 -15.77
N ARG A 233 3.68 10.36 -14.71
CA ARG A 233 4.07 8.95 -14.76
C ARG A 233 2.86 8.04 -14.97
N VAL A 234 1.78 8.24 -14.24
CA VAL A 234 0.55 7.44 -14.41
C VAL A 234 -0.05 7.64 -15.81
N ASP A 235 0.03 8.85 -16.37
CA ASP A 235 -0.38 9.12 -17.75
C ASP A 235 0.46 8.32 -18.78
N GLU A 236 1.77 8.17 -18.57
CA GLU A 236 2.65 7.32 -19.40
C GLU A 236 2.29 5.83 -19.31
N LEU A 237 1.94 5.34 -18.12
CA LEU A 237 1.50 3.95 -17.92
C LEU A 237 0.18 3.69 -18.67
N GLY A 238 -0.67 4.71 -18.75
CA GLY A 238 -1.96 4.67 -19.41
C GLY A 238 -3.08 4.12 -18.51
N GLY A 239 -4.28 4.02 -19.06
CA GLY A 239 -5.48 3.64 -18.29
C GLY A 239 -5.65 2.15 -17.98
N ASP A 240 -4.78 1.28 -18.52
CA ASP A 240 -4.76 -0.15 -18.22
C ASP A 240 -3.32 -0.61 -18.00
N CYS A 241 -2.96 -0.73 -16.72
CA CYS A 241 -1.63 -1.14 -16.28
C CYS A 241 -1.35 -2.64 -16.44
N TYR A 242 -2.38 -3.47 -16.65
CA TYR A 242 -2.26 -4.93 -16.72
C TYR A 242 -2.41 -5.46 -18.14
N ARG A 243 -2.54 -4.58 -19.14
CA ARG A 243 -2.80 -4.93 -20.54
C ARG A 243 -1.87 -5.98 -21.14
N GLU A 244 -0.58 -5.96 -20.79
CA GLU A 244 0.40 -6.91 -21.34
C GLU A 244 0.22 -8.32 -20.75
N PHE A 245 -0.24 -8.43 -19.50
CA PHE A 245 -0.54 -9.72 -18.88
C PHE A 245 -1.80 -10.36 -19.49
N TYR A 246 -2.81 -9.54 -19.77
CA TYR A 246 -4.09 -9.98 -20.28
C TYR A 246 -4.26 -9.76 -21.80
N ALA A 247 -3.18 -9.57 -22.55
CA ALA A 247 -3.26 -9.41 -24.01
C ALA A 247 -3.98 -10.63 -24.63
N GLY A 248 -5.10 -10.39 -25.31
CA GLY A 248 -5.95 -11.45 -25.88
C GLY A 248 -6.89 -12.15 -24.90
N HIS A 249 -6.97 -11.68 -23.65
CA HIS A 249 -7.86 -12.18 -22.60
C HIS A 249 -8.79 -11.05 -22.17
N GLY A 250 -10.04 -11.38 -21.81
CA GLY A 250 -10.97 -10.39 -21.28
C GLY A 250 -10.51 -9.91 -19.91
N HIS A 251 -10.07 -8.66 -19.81
CA HIS A 251 -9.82 -7.99 -18.54
C HIS A 251 -10.91 -6.94 -18.30
N ALA A 252 -11.26 -6.71 -17.02
CA ALA A 252 -12.31 -5.78 -16.67
C ALA A 252 -11.94 -4.37 -17.14
N GLN A 253 -12.83 -3.73 -17.90
CA GLN A 253 -12.71 -2.30 -18.20
C GLN A 253 -13.20 -1.47 -17.02
N TRP A 254 -12.71 -0.23 -16.94
CA TRP A 254 -13.15 0.74 -15.94
C TRP A 254 -14.61 1.12 -16.13
N ARG A 255 -15.38 1.11 -15.04
CA ARG A 255 -16.84 1.32 -15.04
C ARG A 255 -17.29 2.38 -14.03
N PRO A 256 -18.31 3.19 -14.37
CA PRO A 256 -18.95 3.32 -15.69
C PRO A 256 -18.03 4.02 -16.70
N ALA A 257 -17.91 3.49 -17.93
CA ALA A 257 -16.89 3.91 -18.89
C ALA A 257 -17.08 5.37 -19.35
N GLU A 258 -18.32 5.81 -19.46
CA GLU A 258 -18.74 7.16 -19.85
C GLU A 258 -18.38 8.24 -18.83
N CYS A 259 -18.05 7.85 -17.59
CA CYS A 259 -17.71 8.78 -16.52
C CYS A 259 -16.23 9.19 -16.51
N PHE A 260 -15.38 8.59 -17.35
CA PHE A 260 -13.94 8.86 -17.34
C PHE A 260 -13.56 9.89 -18.41
N GLU A 261 -12.94 10.99 -17.99
CA GLU A 261 -12.40 11.98 -18.90
C GLU A 261 -11.16 11.43 -19.63
N ALA A 262 -11.03 11.72 -20.92
CA ALA A 262 -9.87 11.30 -21.72
C ALA A 262 -8.57 11.95 -21.25
N CYS A 263 -8.64 13.19 -20.77
CA CYS A 263 -7.49 13.93 -20.26
C CYS A 263 -7.95 15.01 -19.29
N ARG A 264 -7.46 14.93 -18.04
CA ARG A 264 -7.51 16.02 -17.06
C ARG A 264 -6.18 16.07 -16.33
N ARG A 265 -5.58 17.26 -16.30
CA ARG A 265 -4.33 17.47 -15.56
C ARG A 265 -4.65 17.68 -14.09
N THR A 266 -4.34 16.68 -13.28
CA THR A 266 -4.39 16.79 -11.83
C THR A 266 -3.01 17.16 -11.30
N THR A 267 -2.98 18.10 -10.37
CA THR A 267 -1.75 18.53 -9.70
C THR A 267 -1.59 17.83 -8.34
N PHE A 268 -0.39 17.88 -7.78
CA PHE A 268 -0.13 17.40 -6.43
C PHE A 268 0.05 18.59 -5.48
N ILE A 269 -0.64 18.56 -4.34
CA ILE A 269 -0.45 19.51 -3.24
C ILE A 269 0.11 18.73 -2.06
N ASP A 270 1.41 18.86 -1.85
CA ASP A 270 2.05 18.36 -0.64
C ASP A 270 1.56 19.18 0.56
N ILE A 271 1.32 18.53 1.70
CA ILE A 271 1.07 19.17 3.00
C ILE A 271 1.97 18.61 4.11
N HIS A 272 2.91 17.72 3.80
CA HIS A 272 3.84 17.12 4.76
C HIS A 272 4.62 18.18 5.54
N ASP A 273 5.09 19.22 4.83
CA ASP A 273 5.85 20.34 5.41
C ASP A 273 5.08 21.14 6.47
N MET A 274 3.74 21.07 6.44
CA MET A 274 2.88 21.74 7.41
C MET A 274 2.67 20.91 8.70
N LEU A 275 2.95 19.61 8.65
CA LEU A 275 2.64 18.64 9.70
C LEU A 275 3.85 18.34 10.60
N VAL A 276 4.48 19.39 11.13
CA VAL A 276 5.71 19.30 11.95
C VAL A 276 5.43 18.90 13.42
N SER A 277 4.16 18.80 13.84
CA SER A 277 3.80 18.46 15.22
C SER A 277 4.14 17.01 15.59
N ASN A 278 4.40 16.78 16.89
CA ASN A 278 4.68 15.45 17.44
C ASN A 278 3.48 14.52 17.18
N LEU A 279 3.76 13.27 16.87
CA LEU A 279 2.74 12.25 16.56
C LEU A 279 1.78 12.02 17.73
N GLU A 280 2.24 12.22 18.96
CA GLU A 280 1.44 12.10 20.18
C GLU A 280 0.34 13.17 20.28
N ASP A 281 0.61 14.39 19.79
CA ASP A 281 -0.36 15.50 19.82
C ASP A 281 -1.61 15.21 18.97
N ARG A 282 -1.48 14.32 17.98
CA ARG A 282 -2.55 13.95 17.04
C ARG A 282 -3.51 12.92 17.60
N TRP A 283 -3.14 12.21 18.67
CA TRP A 283 -3.86 11.05 19.16
C TRP A 283 -5.30 11.37 19.65
N PRO A 284 -5.54 12.44 20.43
CA PRO A 284 -6.90 12.78 20.87
C PRO A 284 -7.85 13.08 19.71
N LEU A 285 -7.38 13.74 18.64
CA LEU A 285 -8.18 13.94 17.43
C LEU A 285 -8.55 12.59 16.78
N LEU A 286 -7.57 11.69 16.67
CA LEU A 286 -7.77 10.38 16.05
C LEU A 286 -8.74 9.52 16.86
N THR A 287 -8.50 9.33 18.16
CA THR A 287 -9.31 8.42 18.98
C THR A 287 -10.62 9.04 19.42
N ASP A 288 -10.61 10.26 19.94
CA ASP A 288 -11.78 10.80 20.66
C ASP A 288 -12.74 11.50 19.72
N PHE A 289 -12.22 12.16 18.68
CA PHE A 289 -13.05 12.82 17.67
C PHE A 289 -13.39 11.88 16.50
N LEU A 290 -12.39 11.26 15.86
CA LEU A 290 -12.60 10.39 14.70
C LEU A 290 -13.00 8.95 15.06
N GLY A 291 -12.85 8.53 16.31
CA GLY A 291 -13.13 7.14 16.72
C GLY A 291 -12.15 6.12 16.17
N PHE A 292 -10.96 6.56 15.72
CA PHE A 292 -9.94 5.71 15.13
C PHE A 292 -9.52 4.61 16.10
N GLN A 293 -9.54 3.36 15.63
CA GLN A 293 -9.01 2.22 16.37
C GLN A 293 -7.74 1.70 15.70
N PRO A 294 -6.60 1.69 16.40
CA PRO A 294 -5.39 1.10 15.86
C PRO A 294 -5.59 -0.41 15.69
N ASP A 295 -5.30 -0.92 14.50
CA ASP A 295 -5.08 -2.36 14.29
C ASP A 295 -3.69 -2.70 14.88
N GLU A 296 -3.67 -3.55 15.93
CA GLU A 296 -2.57 -3.69 16.90
C GLU A 296 -1.18 -3.94 16.28
N LEU A 297 -1.10 -4.46 15.05
CA LEU A 297 0.17 -4.78 14.38
C LEU A 297 0.32 -4.19 12.98
N ALA A 298 -0.77 -3.86 12.29
CA ALA A 298 -0.73 -3.38 10.90
C ALA A 298 -0.45 -1.88 10.78
N VAL A 299 -0.83 -1.07 11.78
CA VAL A 299 -0.89 0.40 11.66
C VAL A 299 0.47 1.09 11.81
N GLN A 300 1.50 0.42 12.31
CA GLN A 300 2.70 1.12 12.81
C GLN A 300 4.00 0.80 12.09
N LEU A 301 4.03 -0.28 11.33
CA LEU A 301 5.27 -0.86 10.86
C LEU A 301 5.70 -0.35 9.49
N SER A 302 4.75 -0.09 8.61
CA SER A 302 5.06 0.05 7.20
C SER A 302 4.70 1.43 6.67
N ASP A 303 5.70 2.03 6.01
CA ASP A 303 5.51 3.14 5.06
C ASP A 303 4.72 2.68 3.81
N ASN A 304 4.24 1.42 3.82
CA ASN A 304 3.46 0.72 2.81
C ASN A 304 2.24 0.09 3.49
N GLU A 305 1.05 0.47 3.09
CA GLU A 305 -0.21 0.03 3.72
C GLU A 305 -0.56 -1.46 3.47
N PHE A 306 0.34 -2.22 2.85
CA PHE A 306 0.11 -3.59 2.36
C PHE A 306 0.67 -4.71 3.25
N VAL A 307 1.18 -4.43 4.46
CA VAL A 307 2.03 -5.37 5.21
C VAL A 307 1.25 -6.11 6.32
N SER A 308 0.82 -7.36 6.07
CA SER A 308 0.55 -8.30 7.18
C SER A 308 1.87 -8.91 7.66
N LEU A 309 2.23 -8.64 8.92
CA LEU A 309 3.43 -9.17 9.55
C LEU A 309 3.44 -10.72 9.58
N SER A 310 2.27 -11.34 9.78
CA SER A 310 2.12 -12.80 9.78
C SER A 310 2.46 -13.40 8.41
N ILE A 311 1.93 -12.81 7.34
CA ILE A 311 2.11 -13.32 5.98
C ILE A 311 3.57 -13.19 5.54
N PHE A 312 4.23 -12.08 5.85
CA PHE A 312 5.66 -11.95 5.54
C PHE A 312 6.53 -12.94 6.31
N ALA A 313 6.29 -13.09 7.62
CA ALA A 313 7.01 -14.06 8.42
C ALA A 313 6.83 -15.47 7.83
N HIS A 314 5.60 -15.80 7.41
CA HIS A 314 5.29 -17.06 6.76
C HIS A 314 6.06 -17.26 5.44
N VAL A 315 6.04 -16.28 4.54
CA VAL A 315 6.81 -16.32 3.29
C VAL A 315 8.31 -16.49 3.56
N ARG A 316 8.88 -15.81 4.56
CA ARG A 316 10.30 -15.95 4.93
C ARG A 316 10.61 -17.33 5.52
N GLY A 317 9.69 -17.90 6.29
CA GLY A 317 9.80 -19.29 6.74
C GLY A 317 9.77 -20.29 5.58
N LEU A 318 8.85 -20.12 4.63
CA LEU A 318 8.79 -20.97 3.43
C LEU A 318 10.05 -20.83 2.58
N GLU A 319 10.56 -19.61 2.41
CA GLU A 319 11.81 -19.35 1.70
C GLU A 319 13.01 -20.02 2.39
N ALA A 320 13.09 -19.97 3.72
CA ALA A 320 14.12 -20.68 4.47
C ALA A 320 14.07 -22.19 4.23
N CYS A 321 12.88 -22.81 4.27
CA CYS A 321 12.70 -24.23 4.01
C CYS A 321 12.99 -24.64 2.57
N TYR A 322 12.25 -24.04 1.64
CA TYR A 322 12.20 -24.53 0.27
C TYR A 322 13.31 -23.98 -0.61
N VAL A 323 13.91 -22.82 -0.29
CA VAL A 323 14.99 -22.24 -1.11
C VAL A 323 16.35 -22.46 -0.48
N HIS A 324 16.46 -22.28 0.85
CA HIS A 324 17.74 -22.28 1.56
C HIS A 324 18.05 -23.59 2.31
N GLY A 325 17.12 -24.55 2.39
CA GLY A 325 17.32 -25.79 3.14
C GLY A 325 17.48 -25.59 4.66
N ARG A 326 17.04 -24.43 5.18
CA ARG A 326 16.98 -24.11 6.62
C ARG A 326 15.62 -24.50 7.19
N THR A 327 15.44 -24.40 8.50
CA THR A 327 14.13 -24.64 9.12
C THR A 327 13.20 -23.44 8.90
N TYR A 328 11.88 -23.68 8.95
CA TYR A 328 10.86 -22.64 8.76
C TYR A 328 10.98 -21.58 9.86
N GLU A 329 11.20 -22.05 11.09
CA GLU A 329 11.33 -21.27 12.31
C GLU A 329 12.53 -20.33 12.24
N ALA A 330 13.64 -20.77 11.66
CA ALA A 330 14.81 -19.92 11.48
C ALA A 330 14.51 -18.73 10.55
N GLY A 331 13.75 -18.95 9.48
CA GLY A 331 13.32 -17.89 8.56
C GLY A 331 12.35 -16.90 9.21
N VAL A 332 11.40 -17.39 10.00
CA VAL A 332 10.46 -16.56 10.77
C VAL A 332 11.20 -15.71 11.80
N ALA A 333 12.07 -16.33 12.61
CA ALA A 333 12.81 -15.64 13.67
C ALA A 333 13.71 -14.53 13.11
N GLU A 334 14.42 -14.80 12.02
CA GLU A 334 15.27 -13.82 11.33
C GLU A 334 14.46 -12.60 10.86
N TYR A 335 13.28 -12.83 10.28
CA TYR A 335 12.40 -11.75 9.83
C TYR A 335 11.86 -10.91 10.99
N VAL A 336 11.41 -11.56 12.06
CA VAL A 336 10.88 -10.87 13.25
C VAL A 336 11.96 -10.02 13.90
N GLN A 337 13.18 -10.55 14.07
CA GLN A 337 14.29 -9.80 14.65
C GLN A 337 14.62 -8.54 13.82
N ARG A 338 14.70 -8.67 12.49
CA ARG A 338 14.94 -7.52 11.60
C ARG A 338 13.82 -6.48 11.72
N THR A 339 12.57 -6.94 11.81
CA THR A 339 11.41 -6.07 11.96
C THR A 339 11.46 -5.29 13.28
N LEU A 340 11.79 -5.94 14.39
CA LEU A 340 11.93 -5.29 15.71
C LEU A 340 13.02 -4.21 15.72
N VAL A 341 14.15 -4.47 15.05
CA VAL A 341 15.21 -3.45 14.89
C VAL A 341 14.66 -2.22 14.15
N MET A 342 13.87 -2.43 13.10
CA MET A 342 13.24 -1.33 12.35
C MET A 342 12.18 -0.58 13.18
N MET A 343 11.37 -1.28 13.99
CA MET A 343 10.39 -0.68 14.90
C MET A 343 11.05 0.28 15.88
N ARG A 344 12.12 -0.17 16.53
CA ARG A 344 12.88 0.64 17.50
C ARG A 344 13.56 1.84 16.83
N ARG A 345 14.09 1.68 15.62
CA ARG A 345 14.63 2.80 14.82
C ARG A 345 13.57 3.83 14.46
N LYS A 346 12.32 3.41 14.25
CA LYS A 346 11.18 4.29 14.00
C LYS A 346 10.57 4.89 15.28
N GLN A 347 11.18 4.65 16.46
CA GLN A 347 10.71 5.14 17.76
C GLN A 347 9.25 4.73 18.07
N LEU A 348 8.83 3.54 17.62
CA LEU A 348 7.53 3.01 17.99
C LEU A 348 7.50 2.71 19.51
N PRO A 349 6.35 2.93 20.19
CA PRO A 349 6.24 2.61 21.61
C PRO A 349 6.56 1.13 21.90
N GLU A 350 7.34 0.85 22.95
CA GLU A 350 7.89 -0.50 23.21
C GLU A 350 6.81 -1.58 23.38
N ARG A 351 5.62 -1.21 23.86
CA ARG A 351 4.45 -2.12 23.93
C ARG A 351 4.15 -2.84 22.59
N PHE A 352 4.40 -2.18 21.46
CA PHE A 352 4.17 -2.77 20.14
C PHE A 352 5.30 -3.72 19.74
N CYS A 353 6.53 -3.44 20.16
CA CYS A 353 7.66 -4.38 20.04
C CYS A 353 7.41 -5.64 20.86
N GLU A 354 6.91 -5.50 22.09
CA GLU A 354 6.54 -6.59 22.99
C GLU A 354 5.40 -7.44 22.40
N GLN A 355 4.34 -6.82 21.89
CA GLN A 355 3.25 -7.53 21.21
C GLN A 355 3.71 -8.31 19.98
N ALA A 356 4.60 -7.71 19.16
CA ALA A 356 5.21 -8.42 18.04
C ALA A 356 6.02 -9.62 18.53
N LEU A 357 6.84 -9.46 19.58
CA LEU A 357 7.57 -10.57 20.18
C LEU A 357 6.63 -11.66 20.70
N GLU A 358 5.61 -11.32 21.49
CA GLU A 358 4.65 -12.29 22.03
C GLU A 358 3.97 -13.12 20.94
N LYS A 359 3.60 -12.49 19.82
CA LYS A 359 2.98 -13.17 18.68
C LYS A 359 3.88 -14.22 18.02
N PHE A 360 5.21 -14.06 18.11
CA PHE A 360 6.20 -14.95 17.47
C PHE A 360 7.06 -15.76 18.44
N SER A 361 7.04 -15.49 19.75
CA SER A 361 7.98 -16.08 20.72
C SER A 361 7.50 -17.37 21.37
N ASN A 362 6.33 -17.93 21.01
CA ASN A 362 5.77 -19.09 21.70
C ASN A 362 6.10 -20.43 20.98
N PRO A 363 7.14 -21.19 21.41
CA PRO A 363 7.76 -22.24 20.62
C PRO A 363 6.94 -23.55 20.56
N THR A 364 6.04 -23.80 21.52
CA THR A 364 5.18 -24.99 21.56
C THR A 364 4.03 -24.96 20.56
N THR A 365 3.86 -23.86 19.80
CA THR A 365 2.76 -23.63 18.85
C THR A 365 3.23 -23.32 17.42
N MET A 366 4.50 -23.54 17.06
CA MET A 366 5.05 -23.11 15.76
C MET A 366 4.39 -23.79 14.54
N SER A 367 4.01 -25.08 14.66
CA SER A 367 3.19 -25.75 13.65
C SER A 367 1.81 -25.11 13.52
N ASP A 368 1.19 -24.74 14.65
CA ASP A 368 -0.08 -24.01 14.66
C ASP A 368 0.08 -22.61 14.06
N GLN A 369 1.24 -21.98 14.23
CA GLN A 369 1.54 -20.68 13.65
C GLN A 369 1.66 -20.76 12.13
N ARG A 370 2.34 -21.77 11.58
CA ARG A 370 2.36 -22.02 10.13
C ARG A 370 0.95 -22.28 9.60
N ALA A 371 0.15 -23.10 10.27
CA ALA A 371 -1.23 -23.38 9.88
C ALA A 371 -2.11 -22.13 9.92
N ARG A 372 -1.99 -21.29 10.96
CA ARG A 372 -2.70 -20.01 11.08
C ARG A 372 -2.29 -19.03 9.98
N ALA A 373 -0.99 -18.89 9.72
CA ALA A 373 -0.51 -17.99 8.68
C ALA A 373 -0.90 -18.46 7.27
N SER A 374 -0.92 -19.77 7.03
CA SER A 374 -1.46 -20.35 5.79
C SER A 374 -2.96 -20.07 5.64
N THR A 375 -3.73 -20.21 6.73
CA THR A 375 -5.16 -19.84 6.75
C THR A 375 -5.37 -18.34 6.50
N GLU A 376 -4.51 -17.49 7.07
CA GLU A 376 -4.53 -16.04 6.85
C GLU A 376 -4.20 -15.68 5.40
N ALA A 377 -3.20 -16.31 4.79
CA ALA A 377 -2.86 -16.14 3.38
C ALA A 377 -3.99 -16.60 2.45
N GLN A 378 -4.63 -17.73 2.74
CA GLN A 378 -5.79 -18.21 1.98
C GLN A 378 -6.97 -17.24 2.11
N LYS A 379 -7.22 -16.71 3.31
CA LYS A 379 -8.33 -15.78 3.56
C LYS A 379 -8.10 -14.41 2.91
N ASN A 380 -6.91 -13.84 3.07
CA ASN A 380 -6.61 -12.46 2.71
C ASN A 380 -6.01 -12.31 1.31
N LEU A 381 -5.34 -13.33 0.78
CA LEU A 381 -4.75 -13.30 -0.57
C LEU A 381 -5.41 -14.29 -1.52
N GLY A 382 -6.18 -15.26 -1.01
CA GLY A 382 -6.71 -16.36 -1.81
C GLY A 382 -5.64 -17.39 -2.20
N LEU A 383 -4.47 -17.36 -1.56
CA LEU A 383 -3.32 -18.16 -1.95
C LEU A 383 -3.07 -19.32 -0.99
N SER A 384 -2.83 -20.49 -1.57
CA SER A 384 -2.37 -21.67 -0.84
C SER A 384 -0.86 -21.63 -0.61
N GLU A 385 -0.37 -22.43 0.33
CA GLU A 385 1.07 -22.56 0.56
C GLU A 385 1.82 -23.05 -0.69
N ALA A 386 1.22 -23.97 -1.46
CA ALA A 386 1.81 -24.46 -2.71
C ALA A 386 2.02 -23.32 -3.72
N GLN A 387 1.08 -22.39 -3.82
CA GLN A 387 1.16 -21.23 -4.70
C GLN A 387 2.19 -20.21 -4.20
N LEU A 388 2.27 -19.98 -2.89
CA LEU A 388 3.34 -19.16 -2.29
C LEU A 388 4.72 -19.77 -2.55
N VAL A 389 4.87 -21.08 -2.40
CA VAL A 389 6.11 -21.78 -2.74
C VAL A 389 6.40 -21.65 -4.24
N CYS A 390 5.41 -21.80 -5.12
CA CYS A 390 5.58 -21.58 -6.55
C CYS A 390 6.11 -20.16 -6.86
N LEU A 391 5.60 -19.12 -6.19
CA LEU A 391 6.09 -17.75 -6.30
C LEU A 391 7.55 -17.57 -5.85
N LEU A 392 8.01 -18.33 -4.85
CA LEU A 392 9.40 -18.25 -4.39
C LEU A 392 10.40 -18.67 -5.48
N PHE A 393 10.04 -19.65 -6.31
CA PHE A 393 10.89 -20.14 -7.39
C PHE A 393 10.70 -19.36 -8.70
N ALA A 394 9.57 -18.68 -8.88
CA ALA A 394 9.19 -18.04 -10.14
C ALA A 394 9.44 -18.94 -11.37
N PRO A 395 8.93 -20.19 -11.39
CA PRO A 395 9.42 -21.23 -12.30
C PRO A 395 9.08 -21.00 -13.77
N PHE A 396 8.08 -20.15 -14.04
CA PHE A 396 7.49 -20.04 -15.38
C PHE A 396 8.13 -18.97 -16.26
N VAL A 397 8.84 -17.99 -15.70
CA VAL A 397 9.44 -16.91 -16.51
C VAL A 397 10.68 -17.37 -17.28
N GLU A 398 11.12 -16.55 -18.23
CA GLU A 398 12.36 -16.77 -19.00
C GLU A 398 12.39 -18.14 -19.68
N ASN A 399 11.34 -18.47 -20.42
CA ASN A 399 11.18 -19.78 -21.05
C ASN A 399 11.29 -20.96 -20.07
N GLY A 400 10.92 -20.75 -18.81
CA GLY A 400 10.90 -21.78 -17.77
C GLY A 400 12.28 -22.08 -17.20
N ALA A 401 13.21 -21.12 -17.20
CA ALA A 401 14.60 -21.34 -16.77
C ALA A 401 14.73 -21.92 -15.36
N SER A 402 13.79 -21.62 -14.46
CA SER A 402 13.78 -22.12 -13.07
C SER A 402 12.84 -23.31 -12.84
N LEU A 403 12.13 -23.79 -13.88
CA LEU A 403 11.12 -24.84 -13.77
C LEU A 403 11.71 -26.16 -13.30
N GLU A 404 12.80 -26.62 -13.92
CA GLU A 404 13.39 -27.91 -13.56
C GLU A 404 13.85 -27.94 -12.10
N ARG A 405 14.42 -26.84 -11.61
CA ARG A 405 14.81 -26.71 -10.20
C ARG A 405 13.60 -26.81 -9.28
N PHE A 406 12.53 -26.07 -9.58
CA PHE A 406 11.30 -26.11 -8.82
C PHE A 406 10.74 -27.53 -8.76
N LEU A 407 10.73 -28.26 -9.88
CA LEU A 407 10.28 -29.65 -9.93
C LEU A 407 11.18 -30.56 -9.09
N ARG A 408 12.51 -30.49 -9.24
CA ARG A 408 13.44 -31.33 -8.45
C ARG A 408 13.28 -31.13 -6.94
N GLN A 409 13.05 -29.88 -6.53
CA GLN A 409 13.02 -29.51 -5.11
C GLN A 409 11.65 -29.70 -4.46
N CYS A 410 10.56 -29.41 -5.19
CA CYS A 410 9.21 -29.36 -4.63
C CYS A 410 8.29 -30.47 -5.18
N HIS A 411 8.50 -30.91 -6.43
CA HIS A 411 7.59 -31.83 -7.14
C HIS A 411 8.34 -32.87 -7.99
N PRO A 412 9.19 -33.73 -7.39
CA PRO A 412 10.09 -34.60 -8.15
C PRO A 412 9.34 -35.60 -9.05
N GLY A 413 8.12 -36.01 -8.64
CA GLY A 413 7.26 -36.87 -9.46
C GLY A 413 6.79 -36.24 -10.77
N MET A 414 6.81 -34.90 -10.90
CA MET A 414 6.41 -34.18 -12.11
C MET A 414 7.56 -33.93 -13.08
N LEU A 415 8.81 -34.30 -12.73
CA LEU A 415 9.95 -34.16 -13.64
C LEU A 415 9.76 -34.91 -14.96
N VAL A 416 9.07 -36.05 -14.93
CA VAL A 416 8.76 -36.84 -16.12
C VAL A 416 7.90 -36.07 -17.14
N ALA A 417 7.09 -35.12 -16.65
CA ALA A 417 6.21 -34.30 -17.46
C ALA A 417 6.87 -32.98 -17.92
N LEU A 418 8.16 -32.75 -17.65
CA LEU A 418 8.87 -31.52 -18.02
C LEU A 418 8.70 -31.13 -19.50
N PRO A 419 8.80 -32.06 -20.48
CA PRO A 419 8.55 -31.72 -21.88
C PRO A 419 7.11 -31.25 -22.14
N ASP A 420 6.12 -31.87 -21.51
CA ASP A 420 4.71 -31.52 -21.64
C ASP A 420 4.38 -30.19 -20.96
N LEU A 421 5.03 -29.87 -19.83
CA LEU A 421 4.93 -28.57 -19.17
C LEU A 421 5.42 -27.44 -20.09
N HIS A 422 6.56 -27.62 -20.75
CA HIS A 422 7.06 -26.66 -21.75
C HIS A 422 6.11 -26.54 -22.94
N ARG A 423 5.56 -27.65 -23.45
CA ARG A 423 4.58 -27.61 -24.53
C ARG A 423 3.32 -26.84 -24.13
N ALA A 424 2.79 -27.09 -22.94
CA ALA A 424 1.61 -26.39 -22.42
C ALA A 424 1.84 -24.87 -22.34
N MET A 425 2.97 -24.42 -21.79
CA MET A 425 3.30 -22.98 -21.70
C MET A 425 3.54 -22.33 -23.07
N GLN A 426 3.96 -23.11 -24.07
CA GLN A 426 4.07 -22.68 -25.47
C GLN A 426 2.72 -22.64 -26.20
N GLY A 427 1.61 -23.00 -25.55
CA GLY A 427 0.27 -23.08 -26.15
C GLY A 427 0.05 -24.31 -27.03
N LYS A 428 0.92 -25.33 -26.93
CA LYS A 428 0.77 -26.60 -27.65
C LYS A 428 -0.11 -27.57 -26.85
N PRO A 429 -0.76 -28.55 -27.50
CA PRO A 429 -1.51 -29.59 -26.80
C PRO A 429 -0.61 -30.36 -25.83
N ALA A 430 -1.11 -30.55 -24.61
CA ALA A 430 -0.51 -31.30 -23.52
C ALA A 430 -1.60 -32.08 -22.76
N PRO A 431 -1.26 -33.14 -22.00
CA PRO A 431 -2.23 -33.93 -21.25
C PRO A 431 -3.01 -33.09 -20.24
N GLU A 432 -4.32 -33.33 -20.10
CA GLU A 432 -5.20 -32.57 -19.20
C GLU A 432 -4.72 -32.57 -17.74
N GLN A 433 -4.17 -33.70 -17.26
CA GLN A 433 -3.59 -33.82 -15.93
C GLN A 433 -2.43 -32.85 -15.70
N VAL A 434 -1.62 -32.58 -16.74
CA VAL A 434 -0.51 -31.61 -16.68
C VAL A 434 -1.07 -30.19 -16.60
N LEU A 435 -2.10 -29.88 -17.40
CA LEU A 435 -2.75 -28.57 -17.39
C LEU A 435 -3.40 -28.27 -16.03
N GLN A 436 -4.11 -29.25 -15.45
CA GLN A 436 -4.72 -29.12 -14.13
C GLN A 436 -3.66 -28.92 -13.05
N TRP A 437 -2.60 -29.74 -13.06
CA TRP A 437 -1.50 -29.60 -12.10
C TRP A 437 -0.85 -28.20 -12.17
N MET A 438 -0.63 -27.67 -13.37
CA MET A 438 -0.08 -26.32 -13.56
C MET A 438 -0.99 -25.26 -12.95
N ALA A 439 -2.31 -25.37 -13.15
CA ALA A 439 -3.28 -24.45 -12.58
C ALA A 439 -3.30 -24.52 -11.05
N ASP A 440 -3.27 -25.73 -10.47
CA ASP A 440 -3.34 -25.93 -9.02
C ASP A 440 -2.09 -25.39 -8.31
N VAL A 441 -0.89 -25.70 -8.84
CA VAL A 441 0.38 -25.32 -8.21
C VAL A 441 0.68 -23.84 -8.33
N SER A 442 0.31 -23.21 -9.45
CA SER A 442 0.58 -21.78 -9.69
C SER A 442 -0.55 -20.89 -9.20
N GLY A 443 -1.78 -21.40 -9.15
CA GLY A 443 -2.99 -20.61 -8.96
C GLY A 443 -3.37 -19.79 -10.20
N LEU A 444 -2.69 -19.95 -11.33
CA LEU A 444 -2.92 -19.22 -12.57
C LEU A 444 -3.53 -20.14 -13.65
N PRO A 445 -4.46 -19.64 -14.49
CA PRO A 445 -4.81 -20.30 -15.74
C PRO A 445 -3.58 -20.54 -16.62
N VAL A 446 -3.53 -21.69 -17.30
CA VAL A 446 -2.38 -22.06 -18.16
C VAL A 446 -2.08 -21.02 -19.22
N THR A 447 -3.09 -20.30 -19.71
CA THR A 447 -2.90 -19.23 -20.70
C THR A 447 -2.08 -18.06 -20.14
N LEU A 448 -2.31 -17.68 -18.87
CA LEU A 448 -1.53 -16.65 -18.18
C LEU A 448 -0.12 -17.15 -17.84
N ILE A 449 0.03 -18.43 -17.49
CA ILE A 449 1.37 -19.06 -17.35
C ILE A 449 2.13 -18.96 -18.68
N GLY A 450 1.46 -19.21 -19.81
CA GLY A 450 2.05 -19.04 -21.14
C GLY A 450 2.48 -17.59 -21.42
N THR A 451 1.75 -16.59 -20.93
CA THR A 451 2.18 -15.18 -20.98
C THR A 451 3.46 -14.96 -20.18
N LEU A 452 3.53 -15.45 -18.95
CA LEU A 452 4.73 -15.38 -18.11
C LEU A 452 5.93 -16.10 -18.76
N TYR A 453 5.69 -17.21 -19.47
CA TYR A 453 6.72 -17.99 -20.15
C TYR A 453 7.52 -17.20 -21.19
N ARG A 454 6.86 -16.28 -21.89
CA ARG A 454 7.48 -15.40 -22.89
C ARG A 454 8.15 -14.16 -22.30
N MET A 455 8.05 -14.01 -20.99
CA MET A 455 8.35 -12.79 -20.25
C MET A 455 9.64 -13.01 -19.42
N GLY A 456 10.61 -12.08 -19.48
CA GLY A 456 11.87 -12.18 -18.71
C GLY A 456 11.78 -11.66 -17.27
N PRO A 457 12.64 -12.07 -16.32
CA PRO A 457 12.60 -11.55 -14.96
C PRO A 457 12.86 -10.04 -14.92
N VAL A 458 12.28 -9.35 -13.94
CA VAL A 458 12.70 -8.00 -13.59
C VAL A 458 13.66 -8.10 -12.42
N ALA A 459 14.91 -7.70 -12.64
CA ALA A 459 15.88 -7.56 -11.57
C ALA A 459 15.47 -6.38 -10.69
N ARG A 460 15.59 -6.54 -9.37
CA ARG A 460 15.62 -5.37 -8.50
C ARG A 460 16.94 -4.67 -8.81
N GLY A 461 16.90 -3.45 -9.34
CA GLY A 461 18.10 -2.61 -9.34
C GLY A 461 18.65 -2.60 -7.92
N GLU A 462 19.98 -2.64 -7.76
CA GLU A 462 20.63 -2.50 -6.46
C GLU A 462 20.32 -1.11 -5.88
N VAL A 463 19.12 -0.94 -5.35
CA VAL A 463 18.85 0.10 -4.37
C VAL A 463 19.45 -0.46 -3.08
N PRO A 464 20.46 0.19 -2.49
CA PRO A 464 20.96 -0.21 -1.19
C PRO A 464 19.86 0.08 -0.17
N GLY A 465 18.93 -0.87 0.02
CA GLY A 465 18.54 -1.18 1.39
C GLY A 465 19.84 -1.48 2.12
N PRO A 466 20.08 -0.97 3.34
CA PRO A 466 21.42 -0.89 3.91
C PRO A 466 22.07 -2.28 3.92
N GLN A 467 22.89 -2.54 2.91
CA GLN A 467 23.86 -3.61 2.89
C GLN A 467 24.97 -3.10 3.79
N VAL A 468 24.83 -3.34 5.10
CA VAL A 468 26.00 -3.29 5.96
C VAL A 468 26.63 -4.67 5.81
N GLY A 469 27.65 -4.71 4.97
CA GLY A 469 28.45 -5.90 4.73
C GLY A 469 29.03 -6.46 6.02
N ASP A 470 29.23 -7.78 6.00
CA ASP A 470 30.03 -8.53 6.96
C ASP A 470 31.34 -7.78 7.24
N THR A 471 31.40 -7.06 8.35
CA THR A 471 32.66 -6.59 8.90
C THR A 471 32.89 -7.33 10.20
N GLN A 472 33.91 -8.19 10.14
CA GLN A 472 34.40 -9.02 11.22
C GLN A 472 34.54 -8.23 12.53
N VAL A 473 34.02 -8.82 13.58
CA VAL A 473 34.27 -8.45 14.97
C VAL A 473 35.79 -8.54 15.22
N GLN A 474 36.44 -7.38 15.37
CA GLN A 474 37.68 -7.29 16.14
C GLN A 474 37.39 -6.52 17.41
N ALA A 475 37.48 -7.26 18.52
CA ALA A 475 37.46 -6.75 19.87
C ALA A 475 38.59 -5.74 20.06
N LEU A 476 38.28 -4.60 20.68
CA LEU A 476 39.28 -3.75 21.29
C LEU A 476 39.02 -3.74 22.79
N ASP A 477 39.96 -4.38 23.47
CA ASP A 477 40.15 -4.39 24.91
C ASP A 477 40.21 -2.95 25.46
N ILE A 478 39.51 -2.75 26.58
CA ILE A 478 39.65 -1.58 27.42
C ILE A 478 40.86 -1.84 28.32
N ASP A 479 41.97 -1.16 28.04
CA ASP A 479 43.08 -1.08 28.98
C ASP A 479 43.07 0.27 29.69
N ALA A 480 43.08 0.19 31.02
CA ALA A 480 43.13 1.30 31.95
C ALA A 480 44.58 1.65 32.31
N SER A 481 44.76 2.86 32.85
CA SER A 481 45.99 3.49 33.35
C SER A 481 46.76 4.25 32.25
N THR A 482 47.05 5.54 32.36
CA THR A 482 47.61 6.27 33.49
C THR A 482 47.46 7.79 33.22
N ALA A 483 46.89 8.54 34.16
CA ALA A 483 47.26 9.94 34.42
C ALA A 483 46.56 10.40 35.69
N ALA A 484 47.22 10.18 36.83
CA ALA A 484 46.93 10.88 38.06
C ALA A 484 47.76 12.17 38.13
N SER A 485 47.24 13.12 38.91
CA SER A 485 47.88 14.27 39.58
C SER A 485 47.81 15.65 38.92
N GLY A 486 47.43 16.63 39.76
CA GLY A 486 47.45 18.08 39.51
C GLY A 486 46.07 18.73 39.60
N GLU A 487 45.42 18.82 40.76
CA GLU A 487 45.59 19.84 41.81
C GLU A 487 44.40 20.84 41.86
N ARG A 488 44.09 21.25 43.10
CA ARG A 488 42.93 22.02 43.56
C ARG A 488 43.08 23.54 43.32
N SER A 489 41.98 24.23 43.07
CA SER A 489 41.69 25.60 43.58
C SER A 489 40.20 25.92 43.37
N THR A 490 39.34 25.93 44.40
CA THR A 490 38.75 27.13 45.06
C THR A 490 38.49 28.32 44.13
N GLY A 491 37.34 28.98 44.05
CA GLY A 491 36.09 28.95 44.82
C GLY A 491 35.23 30.17 44.43
N HIS A 492 34.02 30.19 44.99
CA HIS A 492 32.90 31.16 44.88
C HIS A 492 31.85 30.89 43.81
#